data_AF-S7TXV2-F1
#
_entry.id   AF-S7TXV2-F1
#
_cell.length_a   1.000
_cell.length_b   1.000
_cell.length_c   1.000
_cell.angle_alpha   90.00
_cell.angle_beta   90.00
_cell.angle_gamma   90.00
#
_symmetry.space_group_name_H-M   'P 1'
#
loop_
_entity.id
_entity.type
_entity.pdbx_description
1 polymer ?
#
loop_
_entity_poly.entity_id
_entity_poly.type
_entity_poly.pdbx_seq_one_letter_code
_entity_poly.pdbx_strand_id
1 'polypeptide(L)'
;MRRLSRILSLCVPIVLMLPALALAAGGPASELVVVADTRVLGPGMLRYLADLYNTNPTLFAVWATVLTACYGCFLGLITDFLMKRTGIDLKSRKIVEH
;
A
#
# COMPACT_ATOMS: atom_id res chain seq x y z
N MET A 1 -16.47 8.86 40.40
CA MET A 1 -15.53 8.50 39.29
C MET A 1 -16.12 7.49 38.29
N ARG A 2 -16.67 6.34 38.72
CA ARG A 2 -17.21 5.30 37.81
C ARG A 2 -18.35 5.77 36.89
N ARG A 3 -19.25 6.66 37.35
CA ARG A 3 -20.34 7.21 36.51
C ARG A 3 -19.83 8.20 35.45
N LEU A 4 -18.88 9.05 35.80
CA LEU A 4 -18.24 9.99 34.87
C LEU A 4 -17.46 9.26 33.78
N SER A 5 -16.72 8.21 34.16
CA SER A 5 -16.00 7.35 33.21
C SER A 5 -16.93 6.63 32.23
N ARG A 6 -18.12 6.19 32.66
CA ARG A 6 -19.13 5.58 31.78
C ARG A 6 -19.73 6.56 30.77
N ILE A 7 -19.98 7.80 31.20
CA ILE A 7 -20.47 8.85 30.30
C ILE A 7 -19.38 9.21 29.28
N LEU A 8 -18.13 9.37 29.73
CA LEU A 8 -17.00 9.66 28.85
C LEU A 8 -16.75 8.53 27.84
N SER A 9 -16.85 7.27 28.25
CA SER A 9 -16.70 6.12 27.34
C SER A 9 -17.80 6.01 26.29
N LEU A 10 -18.98 6.59 26.54
CA LEU A 10 -20.08 6.66 25.58
C LEU A 10 -19.94 7.85 24.62
N CYS A 11 -19.38 8.98 25.07
CA CYS A 11 -19.18 10.17 24.25
C CYS A 11 -17.99 10.04 23.27
N VAL A 12 -16.92 9.34 23.66
CA VAL A 12 -15.73 9.14 22.80
C VAL A 12 -16.05 8.50 21.44
N PRO A 13 -16.79 7.38 21.34
CA PRO A 13 -17.09 6.79 20.03
C PRO A 13 -17.99 7.70 19.18
N ILE A 14 -18.90 8.46 19.79
CA ILE A 14 -19.76 9.41 19.07
C ILE A 14 -18.93 10.50 18.40
N VAL A 15 -17.97 11.08 19.13
CA VAL A 15 -17.05 12.09 18.58
C VAL A 15 -16.15 11.51 17.49
N LEU A 16 -15.68 10.28 17.66
CA LEU A 16 -14.87 9.58 16.66
C LEU A 16 -15.64 9.25 15.37
N MET A 17 -16.97 9.17 15.43
CA MET A 17 -17.83 8.92 14.26
C MET A 17 -18.27 10.19 13.53
N LEU A 18 -18.07 11.38 14.11
CA LEU A 18 -18.41 12.66 13.46
C LEU A 18 -17.75 12.86 12.08
N PRO A 19 -16.46 12.52 11.87
CA PRO A 19 -15.83 12.66 10.56
C PRO A 19 -16.46 11.77 9.48
N ALA A 20 -16.88 10.55 9.86
CA ALA A 20 -17.53 9.62 8.93
C ALA A 20 -18.91 10.14 8.50
N LEU A 21 -19.67 10.71 9.44
CA LEU A 21 -20.95 11.36 9.16
C LEU A 21 -20.80 12.63 8.31
N ALA A 22 -19.75 13.41 8.56
CA ALA A 22 -19.42 14.60 7.78
C ALA A 22 -19.01 14.24 6.34
N LEU A 23 -18.22 13.18 6.15
CA LEU A 23 -17.85 12.68 4.81
C LEU A 23 -19.07 12.14 4.04
N ALA A 24 -20.05 11.57 4.74
CA ALA A 24 -21.26 11.01 4.14
C ALA A 24 -22.29 12.08 3.70
N ALA A 25 -22.16 13.33 4.17
CA ALA A 25 -23.09 14.42 3.84
C ALA A 25 -22.87 15.04 2.44
N GLY A 26 -21.83 14.63 1.70
CA GLY A 26 -21.44 15.18 0.39
C GLY A 26 -22.33 14.79 -0.80
N GLY A 27 -23.45 14.10 -0.60
CA GLY A 27 -24.28 13.56 -1.68
C GLY A 27 -23.68 12.28 -2.29
N PRO A 28 -24.40 11.59 -3.20
CA PRO A 28 -23.83 10.43 -3.90
C PRO A 28 -22.60 10.90 -4.66
N ALA A 29 -21.44 10.30 -4.35
CA ALA A 29 -20.21 10.56 -5.07
C ALA A 29 -20.48 10.35 -6.56
N SER A 30 -20.28 11.39 -7.37
CA SER A 30 -20.28 11.22 -8.82
C SER A 30 -19.26 10.13 -9.16
N GLU A 31 -19.62 9.25 -10.09
CA GLU A 31 -18.76 8.15 -10.49
C GLU A 31 -17.46 8.73 -11.07
N LEU A 32 -16.44 8.84 -10.21
CA LEU A 32 -15.13 9.36 -10.55
C LEU A 32 -14.42 8.29 -11.38
N VAL A 33 -14.57 8.40 -12.69
CA VAL A 33 -13.85 7.55 -13.63
C VAL A 33 -12.39 8.04 -13.67
N VAL A 34 -11.52 7.33 -12.96
CA VAL A 34 -10.08 7.59 -12.98
C VAL A 34 -9.50 6.94 -14.23
N VAL A 35 -9.00 7.77 -15.15
CA VAL A 35 -8.40 7.35 -16.42
C VAL A 35 -6.95 7.82 -16.45
N ALA A 36 -6.04 6.94 -16.85
CA ALA A 36 -4.65 7.31 -17.07
C ALA A 36 -4.53 8.18 -18.32
N ASP A 37 -3.93 9.37 -18.20
CA ASP A 37 -3.63 10.21 -19.37
C ASP A 37 -2.45 9.63 -20.14
N THR A 38 -2.75 9.09 -21.32
CA THR A 38 -1.74 8.46 -22.15
C THR A 38 -1.17 9.40 -23.21
N ARG A 39 -1.76 10.57 -23.43
CA ARG A 39 -1.40 11.50 -24.53
C ARG A 39 0.03 12.01 -24.45
N VAL A 40 0.54 12.15 -23.24
CA VAL A 40 1.91 12.59 -22.94
C VAL A 40 2.93 11.45 -22.90
N LEU A 41 2.46 10.20 -22.94
CA LEU A 41 3.32 9.01 -22.88
C LEU A 41 3.74 8.60 -24.30
N GLY A 42 5.06 8.60 -24.54
CA GLY A 42 5.66 8.04 -25.75
C GLY A 42 5.55 6.51 -25.82
N PRO A 43 5.87 5.90 -26.97
CA PRO A 43 5.82 4.45 -27.15
C PRO A 43 6.76 3.73 -26.16
N GLY A 44 6.25 2.70 -25.48
CA GLY A 44 7.03 1.91 -24.53
C GLY A 44 6.20 1.25 -23.44
N MET A 45 6.89 0.68 -22.45
CA MET A 45 6.27 -0.07 -21.34
C MET A 45 5.30 0.78 -20.51
N LEU A 46 5.63 2.05 -20.25
CA LEU A 46 4.77 2.96 -19.49
C LEU A 46 3.44 3.23 -20.21
N ARG A 47 3.49 3.43 -21.53
CA ARG A 47 2.30 3.60 -22.35
C ARG A 47 1.45 2.33 -22.36
N TYR A 48 2.10 1.17 -22.52
CA TYR A 48 1.42 -0.13 -22.45
C TYR A 48 0.67 -0.33 -21.13
N LEU A 49 1.32 -0.09 -19.98
CA LEU A 49 0.70 -0.23 -18.67
C LEU A 49 -0.44 0.77 -18.45
N ALA A 50 -0.29 2.01 -18.93
CA ALA A 50 -1.33 3.03 -18.85
C ALA A 50 -2.54 2.72 -19.74
N ASP A 51 -2.31 2.19 -20.95
CA ASP A 51 -3.39 1.71 -21.81
C ASP A 51 -4.09 0.48 -21.19
N LEU A 52 -3.35 -0.40 -20.50
CA LEU A 52 -3.90 -1.54 -19.77
C LEU A 52 -4.78 -1.12 -18.59
N TYR A 53 -4.36 -0.10 -17.84
CA TYR A 53 -5.16 0.48 -16.75
C TYR A 53 -6.53 0.95 -17.25
N ASN A 54 -6.58 1.55 -18.45
CA ASN A 54 -7.80 2.06 -19.04
C ASN A 54 -8.68 0.99 -19.71
N THR A 55 -8.08 -0.08 -20.25
CA THR A 55 -8.78 -1.05 -21.10
C THR A 55 -9.05 -2.39 -20.42
N ASN A 56 -8.17 -2.84 -19.53
CA ASN A 56 -8.25 -4.13 -18.85
C ASN A 56 -7.64 -4.07 -17.44
N PRO A 57 -8.44 -3.63 -16.44
CA PRO A 57 -7.98 -3.47 -15.07
C PRO A 57 -7.52 -4.77 -14.41
N THR A 58 -8.06 -5.92 -14.80
CA THR A 58 -7.68 -7.22 -14.21
C THR A 58 -6.26 -7.60 -14.63
N LEU A 59 -5.93 -7.43 -15.91
CA LEU A 59 -4.57 -7.70 -16.39
C LEU A 59 -3.57 -6.68 -15.84
N PHE A 60 -3.98 -5.42 -15.67
CA PHE A 60 -3.18 -4.42 -14.96
C PHE A 60 -2.88 -4.83 -13.51
N ALA A 61 -3.88 -5.33 -12.77
CA ALA A 61 -3.70 -5.80 -11.40
C ALA A 61 -2.73 -7.00 -11.30
N VAL A 62 -2.78 -7.92 -12.27
CA VAL A 62 -1.83 -9.03 -12.37
C VAL A 62 -0.41 -8.50 -12.57
N TRP A 63 -0.21 -7.57 -13.51
CA TRP A 63 1.09 -6.94 -13.72
C TRP A 63 1.61 -6.23 -12.48
N ALA A 64 0.77 -5.45 -11.80
CA ALA A 64 1.14 -4.78 -10.55
C ALA A 64 1.63 -5.80 -9.51
N THR A 65 0.89 -6.90 -9.31
CA THR A 65 1.25 -7.95 -8.36
C THR A 65 2.58 -8.62 -8.70
N VAL A 66 2.78 -8.99 -9.97
CA VAL A 66 4.01 -9.64 -10.44
C VAL A 66 5.20 -8.70 -10.28
N LEU A 67 5.08 -7.44 -10.71
CA LEU A 67 6.14 -6.45 -10.58
C LEU A 67 6.51 -6.21 -9.11
N THR A 68 5.53 -6.09 -8.22
CA THR A 68 5.79 -5.94 -6.78
C THR A 68 6.57 -7.13 -6.22
N ALA A 69 6.16 -8.36 -6.55
CA ALA A 69 6.86 -9.56 -6.10
C ALA A 69 8.30 -9.63 -6.66
N CYS A 70 8.48 -9.33 -7.95
CA CYS A 70 9.78 -9.30 -8.60
C CYS A 70 10.70 -8.25 -7.98
N TYR A 71 10.24 -7.01 -7.79
CA TYR A 71 11.03 -5.94 -7.17
C TYR A 71 11.34 -6.23 -5.70
N GLY A 72 10.39 -6.80 -4.94
CA GLY A 72 10.62 -7.21 -3.56
C GLY A 72 11.73 -8.27 -3.45
N CYS A 73 11.68 -9.30 -4.29
CA CYS A 73 12.72 -10.32 -4.37
C CYS A 73 14.07 -9.71 -4.80
N PHE A 74 14.07 -8.88 -5.85
CA PHE A 74 15.28 -8.23 -6.36
C PHE A 74 15.96 -7.37 -5.29
N LEU A 75 15.20 -6.52 -4.59
CA LEU A 75 15.73 -5.70 -3.49
C LEU A 75 16.23 -6.57 -2.34
N GLY A 76 15.50 -7.62 -1.96
CA GLY A 76 15.95 -8.57 -0.94
C GLY A 76 17.29 -9.21 -1.29
N LEU A 77 17.47 -9.66 -2.54
CA LEU A 77 18.74 -10.23 -3.01
C LEU A 77 19.88 -9.22 -2.98
N ILE A 78 19.62 -7.95 -3.33
CA ILE A 78 20.62 -6.87 -3.23
C ILE A 78 21.01 -6.64 -1.78
N THR A 79 20.05 -6.56 -0.87
CA THR A 79 20.31 -6.35 0.55
C THR A 79 21.13 -7.51 1.13
N ASP A 80 20.76 -8.76 0.81
CA ASP A 80 21.54 -9.95 1.19
C ASP A 80 22.98 -9.90 0.66
N PHE A 81 23.16 -9.43 -0.57
CA PHE A 81 24.49 -9.27 -1.17
C PHE A 81 25.32 -8.21 -0.45
N LEU A 82 24.72 -7.06 -0.10
CA LEU A 82 25.40 -6.00 0.63
C LEU A 82 25.76 -6.42 2.06
N MET A 83 24.85 -7.08 2.78
CA MET A 83 25.06 -7.54 4.16
C MET A 83 26.21 -8.53 4.28
N LYS A 84 26.38 -9.43 3.29
CA LYS A 84 27.53 -10.34 3.23
C LYS A 84 28.86 -9.60 3.11
N ARG A 85 28.90 -8.46 2.41
CA ARG A 85 30.13 -7.68 2.22
C ARG A 85 30.46 -6.78 3.40
N THR A 86 29.47 -6.38 4.20
CA THR A 86 29.69 -5.54 5.39
C THR A 86 29.98 -6.35 6.66
N GLY A 87 29.96 -7.69 6.58
CA GLY A 87 30.28 -8.57 7.71
C GLY A 87 29.13 -8.80 8.69
N ILE A 88 27.93 -8.28 8.40
CA ILE A 88 26.69 -8.55 9.15
C ILE A 88 25.98 -9.75 8.49
N ASP A 89 26.70 -10.87 8.38
CA ASP A 89 26.12 -12.10 7.83
C ASP A 89 25.43 -12.88 8.95
N LEU A 90 24.09 -12.80 8.98
CA LEU A 90 23.23 -13.47 9.97
C LEU A 90 23.02 -14.96 9.66
N LYS A 91 23.66 -15.52 8.62
CA LYS A 91 23.51 -16.93 8.24
C LYS A 91 24.03 -17.91 9.30
N SER A 92 24.95 -17.49 10.16
CA SER A 92 25.57 -18.33 11.17
C SER A 92 25.32 -17.75 12.56
N ARG A 93 24.34 -18.29 13.28
CA ARG A 93 24.22 -18.08 14.72
C ARG A 93 25.23 -18.99 15.42
N LYS A 94 26.36 -18.44 15.88
CA LYS A 94 27.10 -19.10 16.97
C LYS A 94 26.21 -18.99 18.20
N ILE A 95 25.46 -20.05 18.52
CA ILE A 95 24.79 -20.14 19.81
C ILE A 95 25.92 -20.30 20.82
N VAL A 96 26.28 -19.20 21.48
CA VAL A 96 27.15 -19.23 22.65
C VAL A 96 26.26 -19.74 23.78
N GLU A 97 26.06 -21.06 23.84
CA GLU A 97 25.56 -21.69 25.07
C GLU A 97 26.76 -21.80 26.01
N HIS A 98 26.61 -21.17 27.17
CA HIS A 98 27.50 -21.35 28.32
C HIS A 98 27.24 -22.71 28.98
#